data_AF-A0A433EEZ3-F1
#
_entry.id   AF-A0A433EEZ3-F1
#
_cell.length_a   1.000
_cell.length_b   1.000
_cell.length_c   1.000
_cell.angle_alpha   90.00
_cell.angle_beta   90.00
_cell.angle_gamma   90.00
#
_symmetry.space_group_name_H-M   'P 1'
#
loop_
_entity.id
_entity.type
_entity.pdbx_description
1 polymer ?
#
loop_
_entity_poly.entity_id
_entity_poly.type
_entity_poly.pdbx_seq_one_letter_code
_entity_poly.pdbx_strand_id
1 'polypeptide(L)'
;MEGPTASSASPTAANPHNQLSSPSSTPYVSPAAAFETQEEDAEEQTHDTGISPEQEANPVTALPAANVSDAASALTTLQSLPIKGRAPKTGYSRDQFGHAWTDTDRNGCDTRNDILRRDLYEVTVKPGTRACTVLSGTLEDPYTGVSIHFRRGKDTSRAVQIDHVVALSDAWQTGAQELSKQQRIELANDPDNLLAVDGAANQQKSDADAATWLPANKAYRCIYVEKQVRIKAKYGLWVKAAEKEAMVRVLNDCVSSENSGTIEHTPVASPITEPTRGTPQARVQAPTQEPDSAGTYYKTCAEAQAAGAAPIRRGQPGYRAALDRDGDGVACEVTTKH
;
A
#
# COMPACT_ATOMS: atom_id res chain seq x y z
N MET A 1 -26.60 26.69 -57.14
CA MET A 1 -25.92 27.77 -56.39
C MET A 1 -26.96 28.84 -56.18
N GLU A 2 -27.48 28.98 -54.96
CA GLU A 2 -28.46 30.00 -54.58
C GLU A 2 -28.04 30.65 -53.26
N GLY A 3 -28.45 31.92 -53.06
CA GLY A 3 -27.95 32.83 -52.03
C GLY A 3 -27.45 34.11 -52.70
N PRO A 4 -28.12 35.25 -52.48
CA PRO A 4 -28.07 36.00 -51.21
C PRO A 4 -29.49 36.21 -50.62
N THR A 5 -29.73 36.76 -49.42
CA THR A 5 -29.20 38.00 -48.80
C THR A 5 -29.26 37.96 -47.26
N ALA A 6 -28.54 38.87 -46.61
CA ALA A 6 -28.65 39.14 -45.17
C ALA A 6 -29.56 40.34 -44.89
N SER A 7 -30.21 40.38 -43.72
CA SER A 7 -30.39 41.63 -42.96
C SER A 7 -30.72 41.38 -41.48
N SER A 8 -30.50 42.42 -40.67
CA SER A 8 -30.51 42.47 -39.21
C SER A 8 -31.88 42.77 -38.58
N ALA A 9 -32.07 42.41 -37.30
CA ALA A 9 -32.69 43.29 -36.30
C ALA A 9 -32.41 42.85 -34.85
N SER A 10 -32.10 43.81 -33.97
CA SER A 10 -32.40 43.78 -32.52
C SER A 10 -33.29 45.01 -32.24
N PRO A 11 -34.17 45.00 -31.23
CA PRO A 11 -33.77 45.58 -29.94
C PRO A 11 -34.50 45.03 -28.68
N THR A 12 -34.12 45.63 -27.54
CA THR A 12 -34.55 45.45 -26.13
C THR A 12 -35.95 45.97 -25.79
N ALA A 13 -36.65 45.39 -24.79
CA ALA A 13 -37.43 46.11 -23.73
C ALA A 13 -38.15 45.16 -22.71
N ALA A 14 -38.55 45.72 -21.55
CA ALA A 14 -38.88 45.06 -20.28
C ALA A 14 -40.37 44.64 -20.01
N ASN A 15 -40.55 43.73 -19.03
CA ASN A 15 -41.61 43.55 -17.98
C ASN A 15 -43.03 44.18 -18.14
N PRO A 16 -44.15 43.56 -17.67
CA PRO A 16 -44.34 43.22 -16.23
C PRO A 16 -45.36 42.10 -15.80
N HIS A 17 -45.37 41.82 -14.48
CA HIS A 17 -46.49 41.37 -13.57
C HIS A 17 -47.51 40.23 -13.89
N ASN A 18 -47.55 39.25 -12.95
CA ASN A 18 -48.70 38.87 -12.05
C ASN A 18 -49.19 37.38 -12.02
N GLN A 19 -49.07 36.75 -10.82
CA GLN A 19 -50.08 35.92 -10.08
C GLN A 19 -50.91 34.87 -10.88
N LEU A 20 -50.96 33.56 -10.58
CA LEU A 20 -51.19 32.77 -9.33
C LEU A 20 -50.85 31.27 -9.63
N SER A 21 -50.77 30.27 -8.75
CA SER A 21 -51.04 30.04 -7.31
C SER A 21 -50.05 28.99 -6.75
N SER A 22 -49.98 28.83 -5.42
CA SER A 22 -49.29 27.71 -4.72
C SER A 22 -50.25 26.58 -4.29
N PRO A 23 -49.76 25.51 -3.65
CA PRO A 23 -50.04 25.40 -2.21
C PRO A 23 -48.82 25.17 -1.29
N SER A 24 -48.99 25.57 -0.03
CA SER A 24 -48.03 25.46 1.10
C SER A 24 -48.00 24.04 1.71
N SER A 25 -46.86 23.51 2.15
CA SER A 25 -46.18 23.76 3.46
C SER A 25 -46.94 23.28 4.70
N THR A 26 -46.45 22.24 5.40
CA THR A 26 -46.05 22.23 6.84
C THR A 26 -45.74 20.79 7.35
N PRO A 27 -45.01 20.63 8.47
CA PRO A 27 -44.37 19.35 8.85
C PRO A 27 -45.15 18.54 9.90
N TYR A 28 -44.70 17.31 10.19
CA TYR A 28 -45.17 16.54 11.34
C TYR A 28 -44.02 15.83 12.08
N VAL A 29 -44.14 15.75 13.41
CA VAL A 29 -43.13 15.25 14.36
C VAL A 29 -43.74 14.15 15.22
N SER A 30 -43.09 12.97 15.24
CA SER A 30 -43.21 11.86 16.22
C SER A 30 -44.63 11.29 16.46
N PRO A 31 -44.75 10.12 17.12
CA PRO A 31 -44.58 10.04 18.58
C PRO A 31 -43.64 8.91 19.05
N ALA A 32 -43.06 9.11 20.23
CA ALA A 32 -42.61 7.99 21.06
C ALA A 32 -43.83 7.42 21.81
N ALA A 33 -43.87 6.11 22.02
CA ALA A 33 -44.79 5.48 22.95
C ALA A 33 -43.97 4.62 23.92
N ALA A 34 -44.00 4.99 25.20
CA ALA A 34 -43.50 4.13 26.27
C ALA A 34 -44.56 3.06 26.59
N PHE A 35 -44.10 1.89 27.00
CA PHE A 35 -44.93 0.94 27.75
C PHE A 35 -44.06 0.38 28.88
N GLU A 36 -44.47 0.62 30.12
CA GLU A 36 -43.85 0.06 31.32
C GLU A 36 -44.56 -1.24 31.72
N THR A 37 -43.97 -1.91 32.73
CA THR A 37 -44.51 -3.06 33.48
C THR A 37 -44.40 -4.40 32.70
N GLN A 38 -43.98 -5.53 33.30
CA GLN A 38 -43.71 -5.89 34.70
C GLN A 38 -42.42 -6.73 34.84
N GLU A 39 -41.81 -6.70 36.03
CA GLU A 39 -40.85 -7.71 36.49
C GLU A 39 -41.62 -8.98 36.91
N GLU A 40 -41.11 -10.16 36.57
CA GLU A 40 -41.44 -11.40 37.28
C GLU A 40 -40.25 -12.37 37.23
N ASP A 41 -39.91 -12.95 38.38
CA ASP A 41 -38.73 -13.79 38.58
C ASP A 41 -38.80 -15.15 37.88
N ALA A 42 -37.64 -15.67 37.45
CA ALA A 42 -37.42 -17.09 37.26
C ALA A 42 -35.95 -17.44 37.57
N GLU A 43 -35.75 -18.14 38.67
CA GLU A 43 -34.43 -18.56 39.15
C GLU A 43 -33.77 -19.62 38.24
N GLU A 44 -32.45 -19.46 38.10
CA GLU A 44 -31.42 -20.49 38.08
C GLU A 44 -31.81 -21.94 37.73
N GLN A 45 -31.26 -22.43 36.61
CA GLN A 45 -30.83 -23.83 36.56
C GLN A 45 -29.50 -23.96 35.79
N THR A 46 -28.47 -24.31 36.54
CA THR A 46 -27.11 -24.56 36.03
C THR A 46 -27.09 -25.77 35.11
N HIS A 47 -26.42 -25.65 33.95
CA HIS A 47 -25.80 -26.79 33.29
C HIS A 47 -24.35 -26.46 32.97
N ASP A 48 -23.47 -27.04 33.80
CA ASP A 48 -22.06 -27.17 33.52
C ASP A 48 -21.85 -28.04 32.27
N THR A 49 -21.36 -27.41 31.22
CA THR A 49 -20.56 -28.10 30.20
C THR A 49 -19.30 -27.29 29.96
N GLY A 50 -18.33 -27.46 30.85
CA GLY A 50 -16.96 -26.97 30.68
C GLY A 50 -16.37 -27.39 29.33
N ILE A 51 -16.40 -26.48 28.36
CA ILE A 51 -15.56 -26.50 27.17
C ILE A 51 -14.78 -25.18 27.18
N SER A 52 -13.56 -25.25 27.68
CA SER A 52 -12.55 -24.24 27.40
C SER A 52 -12.10 -24.44 25.94
N PRO A 53 -12.35 -23.49 25.02
CA PRO A 53 -11.46 -23.36 23.89
C PRO A 53 -10.18 -22.75 24.43
N GLU A 54 -9.22 -23.61 24.78
CA GLU A 54 -7.83 -23.22 24.86
C GLU A 54 -7.50 -22.64 23.47
N GLN A 55 -7.46 -21.30 23.38
CA GLN A 55 -7.12 -20.65 22.13
C GLN A 55 -5.67 -21.01 21.84
N GLU A 56 -5.47 -21.97 20.95
CA GLU A 56 -4.19 -22.14 20.28
C GLU A 56 -3.79 -20.76 19.77
N ALA A 57 -2.71 -20.23 20.33
CA ALA A 57 -2.12 -19.01 19.83
C ALA A 57 -1.74 -19.29 18.37
N ASN A 58 -2.41 -18.62 17.44
CA ASN A 58 -2.08 -18.74 16.01
C ASN A 58 -0.56 -18.61 15.88
N PRO A 59 0.13 -19.60 15.29
CA PRO A 59 1.57 -19.53 15.16
C PRO A 59 1.93 -18.25 14.40
N VAL A 60 3.05 -17.64 14.77
CA VAL A 60 3.54 -16.40 14.17
C VAL A 60 3.74 -16.64 12.68
N THR A 61 2.76 -16.25 11.86
CA THR A 61 2.87 -16.30 10.40
C THR A 61 3.82 -15.19 9.98
N ALA A 62 5.12 -15.51 10.01
CA ALA A 62 6.13 -14.74 9.31
C ALA A 62 5.65 -14.49 7.87
N LEU A 63 6.02 -13.34 7.30
CA LEU A 63 5.71 -13.01 5.90
C LEU A 63 6.05 -14.22 5.02
N PRO A 64 5.11 -14.71 4.19
CA PRO A 64 5.35 -15.93 3.42
C PRO A 64 6.62 -15.75 2.58
N ALA A 65 7.46 -16.79 2.56
CA ALA A 65 8.61 -16.82 1.66
C ALA A 65 8.10 -16.90 0.20
N ALA A 66 8.81 -16.25 -0.71
CA ALA A 66 8.50 -16.34 -2.13
C ALA A 66 8.90 -17.73 -2.67
N ASN A 67 8.00 -18.41 -3.39
CA ASN A 67 8.31 -19.72 -3.96
C ASN A 67 8.89 -19.57 -5.38
N VAL A 68 9.97 -20.31 -5.69
CA VAL A 68 10.58 -20.34 -7.03
C VAL A 68 9.56 -20.69 -8.13
N SER A 69 8.63 -21.61 -7.84
CA SER A 69 7.57 -22.02 -8.77
C SER A 69 6.60 -20.88 -9.09
N ASP A 70 6.29 -20.04 -8.10
CA ASP A 70 5.32 -18.95 -8.23
C ASP A 70 5.96 -17.81 -9.02
N ALA A 71 7.23 -17.48 -8.75
CA ALA A 71 8.01 -16.53 -9.52
C ALA A 71 8.17 -16.96 -11.00
N ALA A 72 8.42 -18.24 -11.26
CA ALA A 72 8.50 -18.78 -12.62
C ALA A 72 7.15 -18.76 -13.37
N SER A 73 6.05 -19.04 -12.66
CA SER A 73 4.68 -18.94 -13.19
C SER A 73 4.31 -17.47 -13.49
N ALA A 74 4.72 -16.54 -12.62
CA ALA A 74 4.57 -15.11 -12.83
C ALA A 74 5.39 -14.61 -14.02
N LEU A 75 6.62 -15.10 -14.25
CA LEU A 75 7.38 -14.78 -15.48
C LEU A 75 6.64 -15.20 -16.75
N THR A 76 6.11 -16.42 -16.77
CA THR A 76 5.31 -16.94 -17.91
C THR A 76 4.05 -16.10 -18.13
N THR A 77 3.36 -15.72 -17.05
CA THR A 77 2.16 -14.86 -17.12
C THR A 77 2.51 -13.44 -17.59
N LEU A 78 3.60 -12.86 -17.08
CA LEU A 78 4.07 -11.53 -17.48
C LEU A 78 4.45 -11.47 -18.95
N GLN A 79 4.97 -12.56 -19.53
CA GLN A 79 5.27 -12.64 -20.96
C GLN A 79 4.01 -12.45 -21.82
N SER A 80 2.86 -13.03 -21.43
CA SER A 80 1.60 -12.91 -22.18
C SER A 80 0.88 -11.56 -22.01
N LEU A 81 1.19 -10.79 -20.96
CA LEU A 81 0.60 -9.47 -20.76
C LEU A 81 0.97 -8.51 -21.92
N PRO A 82 -0.03 -7.79 -22.49
CA PRO A 82 0.22 -6.77 -23.51
C PRO A 82 1.16 -5.68 -22.99
N ILE A 83 1.97 -5.13 -23.90
CA ILE A 83 2.84 -3.99 -23.63
C ILE A 83 2.26 -2.77 -24.35
N LYS A 84 1.89 -1.72 -23.62
CA LYS A 84 1.44 -0.44 -24.20
C LYS A 84 1.97 0.74 -23.36
N GLY A 85 1.87 1.95 -23.91
CA GLY A 85 2.13 3.17 -23.14
C GLY A 85 1.09 3.42 -22.04
N ARG A 86 1.34 4.44 -21.20
CA ARG A 86 0.38 4.94 -20.21
C ARG A 86 -0.77 5.65 -20.94
N ALA A 87 -2.01 5.21 -20.76
CA ALA A 87 -3.19 5.92 -21.28
C ALA A 87 -3.46 7.21 -20.48
N PRO A 88 -4.22 8.18 -21.03
CA PRO A 88 -4.56 9.40 -20.32
C PRO A 88 -5.32 9.15 -19.01
N LYS A 89 -5.06 9.97 -18.00
CA LYS A 89 -5.82 9.98 -16.72
C LYS A 89 -7.18 10.70 -16.83
N THR A 90 -7.59 11.09 -18.04
CA THR A 90 -8.89 11.75 -18.31
C THR A 90 -10.05 10.88 -17.85
N GLY A 91 -11.02 11.47 -17.15
CA GLY A 91 -12.19 10.76 -16.61
C GLY A 91 -11.93 9.91 -15.35
N TYR A 92 -10.68 9.81 -14.88
CA TYR A 92 -10.37 9.11 -13.64
C TYR A 92 -10.93 9.87 -12.42
N SER A 93 -11.76 9.17 -11.64
CA SER A 93 -12.02 9.44 -10.23
C SER A 93 -11.96 8.11 -9.48
N ARG A 94 -11.65 8.13 -8.17
CA ARG A 94 -11.79 6.94 -7.32
C ARG A 94 -13.23 6.40 -7.34
N ASP A 95 -14.23 7.27 -7.47
CA ASP A 95 -15.63 6.89 -7.56
C ASP A 95 -15.93 5.99 -8.77
N GLN A 96 -15.07 5.99 -9.80
CA GLN A 96 -15.19 5.06 -10.92
C GLN A 96 -15.05 3.59 -10.51
N PHE A 97 -14.45 3.33 -9.34
CA PHE A 97 -14.27 2.02 -8.74
C PHE A 97 -15.31 1.68 -7.65
N GLY A 98 -16.35 2.51 -7.49
CA GLY A 98 -17.43 2.30 -6.53
C GLY A 98 -17.16 2.93 -5.18
N HIS A 99 -17.95 2.55 -4.17
CA HIS A 99 -17.73 3.01 -2.81
C HIS A 99 -16.49 2.32 -2.20
N ALA A 100 -15.74 3.04 -1.38
CA ALA A 100 -14.57 2.48 -0.74
C ALA A 100 -14.97 1.38 0.26
N TRP A 101 -14.29 0.24 0.21
CA TRP A 101 -14.49 -0.89 1.12
C TRP A 101 -15.90 -1.50 1.01
N THR A 102 -16.41 -1.61 -0.23
CA THR A 102 -17.70 -2.25 -0.49
C THR A 102 -17.63 -3.74 -0.11
N ASP A 103 -18.55 -4.20 0.75
CA ASP A 103 -18.78 -5.62 1.03
C ASP A 103 -19.18 -6.38 -0.25
N THR A 104 -18.17 -6.91 -0.97
CA THR A 104 -18.37 -7.58 -2.27
C THR A 104 -18.60 -9.09 -2.15
N ASP A 105 -18.11 -9.73 -1.08
CA ASP A 105 -18.35 -11.15 -0.81
C ASP A 105 -19.68 -11.40 -0.05
N ARG A 106 -20.27 -10.33 0.50
CA ARG A 106 -21.52 -10.29 1.28
C ARG A 106 -21.41 -11.02 2.62
N ASN A 107 -20.21 -11.10 3.18
CA ASN A 107 -19.99 -11.66 4.52
C ASN A 107 -20.56 -10.74 5.63
N GLY A 108 -20.77 -9.46 5.33
CA GLY A 108 -21.34 -8.45 6.23
C GLY A 108 -20.32 -7.53 6.89
N CYS A 109 -19.04 -7.65 6.53
CA CYS A 109 -17.94 -6.77 6.90
C CYS A 109 -17.59 -5.85 5.71
N ASP A 110 -17.05 -4.66 5.98
CA ASP A 110 -16.42 -3.86 4.92
C ASP A 110 -15.05 -4.45 4.56
N THR A 111 -14.64 -4.31 3.30
CA THR A 111 -13.40 -4.94 2.79
C THR A 111 -12.16 -4.51 3.57
N ARG A 112 -12.14 -3.29 4.12
CA ARG A 112 -11.01 -2.85 4.95
C ARG A 112 -10.89 -3.71 6.20
N ASN A 113 -12.00 -4.05 6.83
CA ASN A 113 -12.01 -4.92 7.99
C ASN A 113 -11.66 -6.36 7.63
N ASP A 114 -12.07 -6.88 6.47
CA ASP A 114 -11.63 -8.21 6.00
C ASP A 114 -10.11 -8.27 5.82
N ILE A 115 -9.51 -7.27 5.17
CA ILE A 115 -8.06 -7.23 4.95
C ILE A 115 -7.30 -7.01 6.26
N LEU A 116 -7.81 -6.17 7.18
CA LEU A 116 -7.23 -6.05 8.53
C LEU A 116 -7.35 -7.36 9.34
N ARG A 117 -8.42 -8.15 9.17
CA ARG A 117 -8.56 -9.47 9.82
C ARG A 117 -7.63 -10.51 9.22
N ARG A 118 -7.30 -10.40 7.93
CA ARG A 118 -6.42 -11.32 7.20
C ARG A 118 -4.94 -11.04 7.45
N ASP A 119 -4.55 -9.77 7.48
CA ASP A 119 -3.13 -9.35 7.47
C ASP A 119 -2.58 -8.98 8.84
N LEU A 120 -3.43 -8.75 9.85
CA LEU A 120 -3.00 -8.58 11.23
C LEU A 120 -3.05 -9.91 11.99
N TYR A 121 -2.12 -10.11 12.91
CA TYR A 121 -2.18 -11.16 13.92
C TYR A 121 -2.59 -10.57 15.29
N GLU A 122 -2.89 -11.42 16.29
CA GLU A 122 -3.40 -11.01 17.62
C GLU A 122 -4.63 -10.08 17.55
N VAL A 123 -5.52 -10.35 16.60
CA VAL A 123 -6.62 -9.45 16.24
C VAL A 123 -7.69 -9.38 17.32
N THR A 124 -7.91 -8.19 17.87
CA THR A 124 -9.05 -7.87 18.73
C THR A 124 -10.16 -7.25 17.89
N VAL A 125 -11.38 -7.79 18.00
CA VAL A 125 -12.57 -7.30 17.29
C VAL A 125 -13.60 -6.72 18.24
N LYS A 126 -14.39 -5.76 17.77
CA LYS A 126 -15.44 -5.10 18.58
C LYS A 126 -16.61 -6.07 18.83
N PRO A 127 -17.01 -6.32 20.09
CA PRO A 127 -18.22 -7.08 20.39
C PRO A 127 -19.46 -6.50 19.70
N GLY A 128 -20.42 -7.37 19.38
CA GLY A 128 -21.66 -6.98 18.69
C GLY A 128 -21.52 -6.63 17.20
N THR A 129 -20.32 -6.72 16.61
CA THR A 129 -20.10 -6.40 15.18
C THR A 129 -19.99 -7.60 14.26
N ARG A 130 -20.53 -8.77 14.65
CA ARG A 130 -20.35 -10.07 13.94
C ARG A 130 -18.86 -10.37 13.65
N ALA A 131 -18.00 -10.02 14.59
CA ALA A 131 -16.54 -10.09 14.48
C ALA A 131 -15.88 -9.25 13.35
N CYS A 132 -16.62 -8.36 12.68
CA CYS A 132 -16.08 -7.54 11.60
C CYS A 132 -15.12 -6.44 12.10
N THR A 133 -15.54 -5.61 13.05
CA THR A 133 -14.83 -4.35 13.34
C THR A 133 -13.52 -4.59 14.09
N VAL A 134 -12.38 -4.55 13.39
CA VAL A 134 -11.05 -4.72 13.99
C VAL A 134 -10.68 -3.50 14.84
N LEU A 135 -10.47 -3.72 16.14
CA LEU A 135 -10.05 -2.70 17.11
C LEU A 135 -8.53 -2.63 17.25
N SER A 136 -7.84 -3.78 17.22
CA SER A 136 -6.37 -3.83 17.28
C SER A 136 -5.83 -5.14 16.73
N GLY A 137 -4.52 -5.17 16.51
CA GLY A 137 -3.73 -6.33 16.10
C GLY A 137 -2.30 -5.86 15.80
N THR A 138 -1.42 -6.75 15.39
CA THR A 138 -0.06 -6.37 14.94
C THR A 138 0.12 -6.73 13.47
N LEU A 139 0.70 -5.80 12.71
CA LEU A 139 1.07 -5.97 11.30
C LEU A 139 2.56 -6.24 11.21
N GLU A 140 2.99 -7.34 10.59
CA GLU A 140 4.34 -7.42 10.05
C GLU A 140 4.34 -6.74 8.68
N ASP A 141 4.76 -5.48 8.59
CA ASP A 141 4.53 -4.70 7.37
C ASP A 141 5.34 -5.27 6.18
N PRO A 142 4.68 -5.74 5.12
CA PRO A 142 5.37 -6.29 3.96
C PRO A 142 6.19 -5.24 3.20
N TYR A 143 5.90 -3.95 3.32
CA TYR A 143 6.55 -2.92 2.51
C TYR A 143 7.87 -2.42 3.10
N THR A 144 7.97 -2.33 4.42
CA THR A 144 9.15 -1.86 5.17
C THR A 144 9.87 -2.97 5.93
N GLY A 145 9.18 -4.05 6.28
CA GLY A 145 9.68 -5.11 7.15
C GLY A 145 9.66 -4.73 8.64
N VAL A 146 8.87 -3.73 9.02
CA VAL A 146 8.74 -3.23 10.39
C VAL A 146 7.41 -3.67 10.99
N SER A 147 7.44 -4.21 12.21
CA SER A 147 6.23 -4.58 12.95
C SER A 147 5.48 -3.34 13.46
N ILE A 148 4.17 -3.23 13.18
CA ILE A 148 3.33 -2.09 13.56
C ILE A 148 2.15 -2.57 14.42
N HIS A 149 2.11 -2.15 15.68
CA HIS A 149 0.95 -2.39 16.55
C HIS A 149 -0.21 -1.46 16.16
N PHE A 150 -1.22 -2.02 15.48
CA PHE A 150 -2.44 -1.33 15.10
C PHE A 150 -3.40 -1.21 16.28
N ARG A 151 -3.92 0.00 16.52
CA ARG A 151 -5.06 0.30 17.39
C ARG A 151 -5.97 1.32 16.72
N ARG A 152 -7.22 0.96 16.47
CA ARG A 152 -8.25 1.83 15.87
C ARG A 152 -8.37 3.11 16.69
N GLY A 153 -8.12 4.24 16.05
CA GLY A 153 -7.96 5.54 16.73
C GLY A 153 -6.98 6.45 15.99
N LYS A 154 -6.95 7.72 16.40
CA LYS A 154 -6.20 8.80 15.76
C LYS A 154 -4.69 8.50 15.59
N ASP A 155 -4.11 7.73 16.51
CA ASP A 155 -2.65 7.61 16.66
C ASP A 155 -2.04 6.63 15.63
N THR A 156 -2.66 5.47 15.40
CA THR A 156 -2.10 4.42 14.51
C THR A 156 -3.00 4.06 13.31
N SER A 157 -4.25 4.53 13.23
CA SER A 157 -5.10 4.24 12.06
C SER A 157 -4.65 4.91 10.76
N ARG A 158 -3.73 5.88 10.83
CA ARG A 158 -3.01 6.42 9.68
C ARG A 158 -1.70 5.69 9.36
N ALA A 159 -1.15 4.99 10.35
CA ALA A 159 0.07 4.19 10.23
C ALA A 159 -0.18 2.84 9.55
N VAL A 160 -1.39 2.27 9.66
CA VAL A 160 -1.80 1.11 8.85
C VAL A 160 -2.87 1.52 7.83
N GLN A 161 -2.49 1.47 6.56
CA GLN A 161 -3.37 1.70 5.42
C GLN A 161 -3.68 0.38 4.72
N ILE A 162 -4.75 0.36 3.94
CA ILE A 162 -4.98 -0.74 3.00
C ILE A 162 -4.61 -0.17 1.63
N ASP A 163 -3.59 -0.73 1.00
CA ASP A 163 -3.14 -0.35 -0.33
C ASP A 163 -3.80 -1.19 -1.42
N HIS A 164 -3.91 -0.59 -2.60
CA HIS A 164 -4.17 -1.25 -3.88
C HIS A 164 -2.82 -1.60 -4.52
N VAL A 165 -2.39 -2.86 -4.43
CA VAL A 165 -1.08 -3.37 -4.88
C VAL A 165 -0.81 -2.98 -6.34
N VAL A 166 -1.82 -3.05 -7.21
CA VAL A 166 -1.92 -2.26 -8.45
C VAL A 166 -2.80 -1.05 -8.17
N ALA A 167 -2.18 0.12 -8.05
CA ALA A 167 -2.88 1.36 -7.66
C ALA A 167 -4.00 1.71 -8.66
N LEU A 168 -5.18 2.11 -8.16
CA LEU A 168 -6.36 2.35 -9.03
C LEU A 168 -6.13 3.38 -10.15
N SER A 169 -5.26 4.36 -9.90
CA SER A 169 -4.85 5.35 -10.91
C SER A 169 -3.89 4.76 -11.96
N ASP A 170 -2.99 3.85 -11.59
CA ASP A 170 -2.19 3.12 -12.57
C ASP A 170 -3.09 2.20 -13.38
N ALA A 171 -3.93 1.41 -12.70
CA ALA A 171 -4.89 0.50 -13.32
C ALA A 171 -5.77 1.19 -14.37
N TRP A 172 -6.30 2.39 -14.07
CA TRP A 172 -7.05 3.20 -15.04
C TRP A 172 -6.25 3.46 -16.31
N GLN A 173 -5.01 3.93 -16.15
CA GLN A 173 -4.08 4.27 -17.23
C GLN A 173 -3.44 3.02 -17.88
N THR A 174 -3.70 1.82 -17.35
CA THR A 174 -3.28 0.53 -17.92
C THR A 174 -4.44 -0.41 -18.27
N GLY A 175 -5.66 0.11 -18.43
CA GLY A 175 -6.79 -0.64 -19.00
C GLY A 175 -8.11 -0.60 -18.23
N ALA A 176 -8.13 -0.20 -16.96
CA ALA A 176 -9.36 -0.22 -16.16
C ALA A 176 -10.43 0.80 -16.62
N GLN A 177 -10.07 1.74 -17.50
CA GLN A 177 -11.03 2.58 -18.23
C GLN A 177 -11.91 1.78 -19.22
N GLU A 178 -11.41 0.66 -19.76
CA GLU A 178 -12.11 -0.23 -20.70
C GLU A 178 -12.98 -1.28 -19.98
N LEU A 179 -12.75 -1.50 -18.68
CA LEU A 179 -13.55 -2.40 -17.85
C LEU A 179 -14.98 -1.89 -17.66
N SER A 180 -15.90 -2.83 -17.44
CA SER A 180 -17.24 -2.48 -16.92
C SER A 180 -17.15 -1.85 -15.53
N LYS A 181 -18.21 -1.12 -15.14
CA LYS A 181 -18.31 -0.54 -13.79
C LYS A 181 -18.17 -1.61 -12.69
N GLN A 182 -18.76 -2.77 -12.91
CA GLN A 182 -18.74 -3.90 -11.98
C GLN A 182 -17.33 -4.49 -11.83
N GLN A 183 -16.61 -4.71 -12.94
CA GLN A 183 -15.22 -5.18 -12.90
C GLN A 183 -14.26 -4.18 -12.23
N ARG A 184 -14.52 -2.87 -12.31
CA ARG A 184 -13.76 -1.87 -11.52
C ARG A 184 -14.04 -1.97 -10.02
N ILE A 185 -15.29 -2.25 -9.62
CA ILE A 185 -15.65 -2.49 -8.21
C ILE A 185 -14.95 -3.75 -7.71
N GLU A 186 -14.94 -4.82 -8.50
CA GLU A 186 -14.22 -6.06 -8.19
C GLU A 186 -12.72 -5.79 -8.04
N LEU A 187 -12.05 -5.17 -9.02
CA LEU A 187 -10.62 -4.83 -8.94
C LEU A 187 -10.25 -4.00 -7.70
N ALA A 188 -11.13 -3.11 -7.24
CA ALA A 188 -10.87 -2.26 -6.09
C ALA A 188 -11.19 -2.90 -4.72
N ASN A 189 -11.91 -4.03 -4.70
CA ASN A 189 -12.22 -4.77 -3.47
C ASN A 189 -11.66 -6.22 -3.49
N ASP A 190 -10.93 -6.60 -4.55
CA ASP A 190 -10.26 -7.89 -4.70
C ASP A 190 -9.19 -8.09 -3.61
N PRO A 191 -9.33 -9.09 -2.73
CA PRO A 191 -8.32 -9.36 -1.71
C PRO A 191 -6.92 -9.62 -2.28
N ASP A 192 -6.78 -10.10 -3.51
CA ASP A 192 -5.45 -10.28 -4.11
C ASP A 192 -4.75 -8.94 -4.41
N ASN A 193 -5.54 -7.90 -4.73
CA ASN A 193 -5.09 -6.53 -4.97
C ASN A 193 -5.05 -5.66 -3.69
N LEU A 194 -5.54 -6.16 -2.55
CA LEU A 194 -5.56 -5.41 -1.29
C LEU A 194 -4.57 -5.96 -0.26
N LEU A 195 -3.91 -5.07 0.47
CA LEU A 195 -2.90 -5.42 1.47
C LEU A 195 -2.85 -4.38 2.59
N ALA A 196 -2.83 -4.81 3.85
CA ALA A 196 -2.52 -3.94 4.98
C ALA A 196 -1.01 -3.63 5.01
N VAL A 197 -0.66 -2.35 5.04
CA VAL A 197 0.73 -1.87 4.89
C VAL A 197 1.00 -0.62 5.71
N ASP A 198 2.28 -0.31 5.92
CA ASP A 198 2.73 0.97 6.46
C ASP A 198 2.19 2.15 5.63
N GLY A 199 1.62 3.12 6.33
CA GLY A 199 0.97 4.26 5.73
C GLY A 199 1.93 5.23 5.04
N ALA A 200 3.18 5.36 5.50
CA ALA A 200 4.16 6.24 4.88
C ALA A 200 4.74 5.62 3.60
N ALA A 201 5.05 4.31 3.62
CA ALA A 201 5.42 3.54 2.45
C ALA A 201 4.33 3.57 1.38
N ASN A 202 3.05 3.41 1.76
CA ASN A 202 1.93 3.53 0.84
C ASN A 202 1.80 4.94 0.22
N GLN A 203 1.97 6.00 1.03
CA GLN A 203 1.98 7.38 0.54
C GLN A 203 3.16 7.65 -0.41
N GLN A 204 4.32 7.03 -0.18
CA GLN A 204 5.47 7.09 -1.08
C GLN A 204 5.20 6.35 -2.41
N LYS A 205 4.53 5.19 -2.36
CA LYS A 205 4.11 4.43 -3.54
C LYS A 205 3.13 5.22 -4.41
N SER A 206 2.11 5.85 -3.82
CA SER A 206 1.11 6.64 -4.55
C SER A 206 0.50 5.84 -5.73
N ASP A 207 0.59 6.33 -6.97
CA ASP A 207 0.21 5.62 -8.20
C ASP A 207 1.38 5.12 -9.07
N ALA A 208 2.53 4.86 -8.42
CA ALA A 208 3.71 4.24 -9.04
C ALA A 208 3.45 2.79 -9.49
N ASP A 209 4.19 2.41 -10.54
CA ASP A 209 4.35 1.04 -11.01
C ASP A 209 5.65 0.40 -10.49
N ALA A 210 5.87 -0.89 -10.76
CA ALA A 210 7.08 -1.62 -10.36
C ALA A 210 8.40 -1.07 -10.93
N ALA A 211 8.38 -0.20 -11.96
CA ALA A 211 9.58 0.49 -12.42
C ALA A 211 9.90 1.74 -11.61
N THR A 212 8.86 2.37 -11.04
CA THR A 212 8.94 3.63 -10.32
C THR A 212 9.08 3.41 -8.80
N TRP A 213 8.44 2.38 -8.25
CA TRP A 213 8.49 2.06 -6.82
C TRP A 213 8.42 0.55 -6.56
N LEU A 214 9.25 0.08 -5.64
CA LEU A 214 9.26 -1.27 -5.09
C LEU A 214 9.37 -1.18 -3.55
N PRO A 215 8.82 -2.16 -2.79
CA PRO A 215 9.01 -2.27 -1.35
C PRO A 215 10.45 -2.05 -0.89
N ALA A 216 10.64 -1.36 0.24
CA ALA A 216 11.95 -1.22 0.87
C ALA A 216 12.43 -2.59 1.40
N ASN A 217 11.50 -3.38 1.95
CA ASN A 217 11.71 -4.79 2.26
C ASN A 217 11.99 -5.59 0.99
N LYS A 218 13.26 -5.94 0.77
CA LYS A 218 13.70 -6.69 -0.42
C LYS A 218 13.09 -8.09 -0.49
N ALA A 219 12.91 -8.76 0.66
CA ALA A 219 12.36 -10.12 0.70
C ALA A 219 10.92 -10.19 0.16
N TYR A 220 10.12 -9.14 0.35
CA TYR A 220 8.74 -9.09 -0.14
C TYR A 220 8.61 -8.72 -1.63
N ARG A 221 9.68 -8.25 -2.29
CA ARG A 221 9.59 -7.74 -3.68
C ARG A 221 9.10 -8.77 -4.68
N CYS A 222 9.42 -10.05 -4.48
CA CYS A 222 8.94 -11.11 -5.35
C CYS A 222 7.42 -11.21 -5.33
N ILE A 223 6.85 -11.42 -4.14
CA ILE A 223 5.41 -11.55 -3.89
C ILE A 223 4.65 -10.31 -4.35
N TYR A 224 5.23 -9.12 -4.13
CA TYR A 224 4.68 -7.86 -4.64
C TYR A 224 4.54 -7.88 -6.17
N VAL A 225 5.58 -8.29 -6.90
CA VAL A 225 5.55 -8.36 -8.37
C VAL A 225 4.65 -9.50 -8.86
N GLU A 226 4.70 -10.68 -8.26
CA GLU A 226 3.80 -11.82 -8.56
C GLU A 226 2.33 -11.41 -8.44
N LYS A 227 1.97 -10.72 -7.35
CA LYS A 227 0.63 -10.14 -7.16
C LYS A 227 0.29 -9.18 -8.28
N GLN A 228 1.13 -8.20 -8.58
CA GLN A 228 0.87 -7.25 -9.68
C GLN A 228 0.66 -7.96 -11.03
N VAL A 229 1.46 -8.98 -11.35
CA VAL A 229 1.28 -9.77 -12.58
C VAL A 229 -0.06 -10.51 -12.58
N ARG A 230 -0.41 -11.19 -11.48
CA ARG A 230 -1.69 -11.91 -11.34
C ARG A 230 -2.88 -10.98 -11.49
N ILE A 231 -2.86 -9.82 -10.83
CA ILE A 231 -3.93 -8.82 -10.87
C ILE A 231 -4.07 -8.26 -12.29
N LYS A 232 -2.95 -7.88 -12.93
CA LYS A 232 -2.99 -7.36 -14.32
C LYS A 232 -3.51 -8.41 -15.30
N ALA A 233 -3.13 -9.68 -15.14
CA ALA A 233 -3.68 -10.79 -15.94
C ALA A 233 -5.19 -10.98 -15.71
N LYS A 234 -5.64 -11.07 -14.44
CA LYS A 234 -7.04 -11.29 -14.05
C LYS A 234 -7.98 -10.22 -14.61
N TYR A 235 -7.54 -8.97 -14.67
CA TYR A 235 -8.34 -7.82 -15.11
C TYR A 235 -7.99 -7.32 -16.53
N GLY A 236 -7.21 -8.08 -17.32
CA GLY A 236 -6.86 -7.72 -18.70
C GLY A 236 -6.07 -6.42 -18.84
N LEU A 237 -5.36 -6.00 -17.78
CA LEU A 237 -4.55 -4.79 -17.76
C LEU A 237 -3.21 -5.03 -18.46
N TRP A 238 -2.69 -4.00 -19.14
CA TRP A 238 -1.36 -4.06 -19.74
C TRP A 238 -0.26 -3.60 -18.78
N VAL A 239 0.98 -3.84 -19.18
CA VAL A 239 2.18 -3.30 -18.54
C VAL A 239 2.86 -2.28 -19.44
N LYS A 240 3.57 -1.31 -18.84
CA LYS A 240 4.50 -0.44 -19.59
C LYS A 240 5.80 -1.21 -19.87
N ALA A 241 6.58 -0.78 -20.85
CA ALA A 241 7.85 -1.44 -21.20
C ALA A 241 8.83 -1.48 -20.01
N ALA A 242 9.12 -0.32 -19.40
CA ALA A 242 9.98 -0.23 -18.22
C ALA A 242 9.45 -1.02 -17.01
N GLU A 243 8.11 -1.06 -16.83
CA GLU A 243 7.45 -1.86 -15.79
C GLU A 243 7.68 -3.36 -16.02
N LYS A 244 7.48 -3.86 -17.25
CA LYS A 244 7.75 -5.27 -17.60
C LYS A 244 9.21 -5.62 -17.39
N GLU A 245 10.15 -4.76 -17.77
CA GLU A 245 11.58 -4.95 -17.52
C GLU A 245 11.90 -5.02 -16.02
N ALA A 246 11.31 -4.14 -15.20
CA ALA A 246 11.50 -4.15 -13.75
C ALA A 246 10.94 -5.43 -13.11
N MET A 247 9.73 -5.84 -13.50
CA MET A 247 9.11 -7.08 -13.05
C MET A 247 9.93 -8.32 -13.46
N VAL A 248 10.43 -8.38 -14.71
CA VAL A 248 11.30 -9.47 -15.17
C VAL A 248 12.60 -9.55 -14.35
N ARG A 249 13.25 -8.42 -14.04
CA ARG A 249 14.44 -8.41 -13.18
C ARG A 249 14.14 -8.99 -11.80
N VAL A 250 13.12 -8.47 -11.12
CA VAL A 250 12.75 -8.94 -9.78
C VAL A 250 12.44 -10.44 -9.76
N LEU A 251 11.63 -10.94 -10.71
CA LEU A 251 11.27 -12.36 -10.74
C LEU A 251 12.46 -13.27 -11.10
N ASN A 252 13.37 -12.82 -11.97
CA ASN A 252 14.61 -13.54 -12.27
C ASN A 252 15.54 -13.61 -11.06
N ASP A 253 15.61 -12.54 -10.25
CA ASP A 253 16.38 -12.54 -9.00
C ASP A 253 15.79 -13.56 -8.01
N CYS A 254 14.46 -13.70 -7.92
CA CYS A 254 13.83 -14.70 -7.05
C CYS A 254 14.23 -16.14 -7.40
N VAL A 255 14.10 -16.53 -8.68
CA VAL A 255 14.42 -17.90 -9.11
C VAL A 255 15.92 -18.21 -9.05
N SER A 256 16.76 -17.17 -9.03
CA SER A 256 18.22 -17.30 -8.91
C SER A 256 18.69 -17.38 -7.45
N SER A 257 18.01 -16.68 -6.53
CA SER A 257 18.39 -16.59 -5.11
C SER A 257 18.30 -17.94 -4.41
N GLU A 258 17.19 -18.66 -4.60
CA GLU A 258 16.95 -19.97 -3.98
C GLU A 258 17.88 -21.06 -4.54
N ASN A 259 18.23 -20.99 -5.83
CA ASN A 259 19.20 -21.90 -6.45
C ASN A 259 20.65 -21.71 -5.94
N SER A 260 20.97 -20.63 -5.22
CA SER A 260 22.24 -20.48 -4.51
C SER A 260 22.29 -21.21 -3.15
N GLY A 261 21.16 -21.70 -2.63
CA GLY A 261 21.08 -22.38 -1.34
C GLY A 261 21.77 -23.76 -1.28
N THR A 262 22.16 -24.33 -2.43
CA THR A 262 22.63 -25.72 -2.54
C THR A 262 24.15 -25.88 -2.72
N ILE A 263 24.94 -24.80 -2.59
CA ILE A 263 26.40 -24.94 -2.53
C ILE A 263 26.80 -25.30 -1.09
N GLU A 264 26.95 -26.60 -0.83
CA GLU A 264 27.66 -27.09 0.36
C GLU A 264 29.07 -26.48 0.39
N HIS A 265 29.28 -25.50 1.27
CA HIS A 265 30.62 -25.08 1.67
C HIS A 265 31.30 -26.20 2.47
N THR A 266 31.82 -27.19 1.76
CA THR A 266 32.79 -28.14 2.31
C THR A 266 34.05 -27.36 2.69
N PRO A 267 34.45 -27.32 3.99
CA PRO A 267 35.63 -26.58 4.41
C PRO A 267 36.88 -27.37 4.04
N VAL A 268 37.39 -27.17 2.82
CA VAL A 268 38.69 -27.70 2.42
C VAL A 268 39.79 -26.95 3.18
N ALA A 269 40.21 -27.54 4.30
CA ALA A 269 41.31 -27.03 5.11
C ALA A 269 42.59 -26.90 4.26
N SER A 270 43.05 -25.67 4.07
CA SER A 270 44.34 -25.37 3.45
C SER A 270 45.39 -25.08 4.53
N PRO A 271 46.63 -25.62 4.41
CA PRO A 271 47.63 -25.53 5.46
C PRO A 271 48.23 -24.12 5.58
N ILE A 272 48.54 -23.73 6.81
CA ILE A 272 49.18 -22.45 7.13
C ILE A 272 50.67 -22.54 6.76
N THR A 273 51.13 -21.60 5.93
CA THR A 273 52.57 -21.37 5.69
C THR A 273 52.90 -19.91 5.98
N GLU A 274 53.94 -19.69 6.78
CA GLU A 274 54.33 -18.39 7.33
C GLU A 274 55.02 -17.46 6.28
N PRO A 275 54.84 -16.13 6.32
CA PRO A 275 55.25 -15.25 5.22
C PRO A 275 56.70 -14.76 5.33
N THR A 276 57.46 -14.84 4.23
CA THR A 276 58.74 -14.12 4.09
C THR A 276 58.54 -12.73 3.48
N ARG A 277 59.20 -11.75 4.08
CA ARG A 277 59.10 -10.30 3.82
C ARG A 277 59.76 -9.88 2.49
N GLY A 278 59.03 -9.18 1.63
CA GLY A 278 59.54 -8.46 0.46
C GLY A 278 58.77 -7.16 0.22
N THR A 279 59.48 -6.05 0.03
CA THR A 279 58.95 -4.67 -0.01
C THR A 279 58.88 -4.13 -1.48
N PRO A 280 58.35 -2.92 -1.76
CA PRO A 280 56.98 -2.72 -2.22
C PRO A 280 56.87 -2.24 -3.69
N GLN A 281 55.71 -2.44 -4.33
CA GLN A 281 55.30 -1.66 -5.51
C GLN A 281 53.84 -1.18 -5.42
N ALA A 282 53.54 -0.15 -6.20
CA ALA A 282 52.44 0.79 -5.97
C ALA A 282 51.03 0.15 -6.03
N ARG A 283 50.22 0.42 -5.01
CA ARG A 283 48.79 0.07 -4.97
C ARG A 283 47.96 1.19 -5.60
N VAL A 284 47.42 0.94 -6.80
CA VAL A 284 46.22 1.65 -7.26
C VAL A 284 45.06 1.28 -6.32
N GLN A 285 44.34 2.28 -5.82
CA GLN A 285 43.37 2.08 -4.74
C GLN A 285 42.09 1.42 -5.26
N ALA A 286 41.70 0.31 -4.62
CA ALA A 286 40.35 -0.24 -4.73
C ALA A 286 39.40 0.56 -3.80
N PRO A 287 38.09 0.65 -4.11
CA PRO A 287 37.14 1.34 -3.24
C PRO A 287 37.07 0.69 -1.85
N THR A 288 37.12 1.55 -0.82
CA THR A 288 37.10 1.17 0.60
C THR A 288 35.76 0.54 1.00
N GLN A 289 35.80 -0.41 1.94
CA GLN A 289 34.61 -0.90 2.64
C GLN A 289 33.85 0.26 3.29
N GLU A 290 32.53 0.28 3.10
CA GLU A 290 31.65 1.23 3.79
C GLU A 290 31.55 0.81 5.28
N PRO A 291 31.81 1.72 6.25
CA PRO A 291 31.77 1.37 7.66
C PRO A 291 30.34 1.40 8.21
N ASP A 292 29.97 0.33 8.92
CA ASP A 292 28.88 0.36 9.89
C ASP A 292 29.08 1.56 10.83
N SER A 293 28.16 2.52 10.79
CA SER A 293 28.30 3.78 11.53
C SER A 293 26.99 4.18 12.23
N ALA A 294 26.50 3.27 13.08
CA ALA A 294 25.62 3.59 14.18
C ALA A 294 26.34 4.52 15.19
N GLY A 295 26.43 5.82 14.85
CA GLY A 295 27.11 6.82 15.70
C GLY A 295 27.47 8.15 15.05
N THR A 296 27.25 8.34 13.74
CA THR A 296 27.76 9.53 13.04
C THR A 296 27.13 10.83 13.55
N TYR A 297 27.97 11.72 14.08
CA TYR A 297 27.63 13.07 14.53
C TYR A 297 28.08 14.07 13.47
N TYR A 298 27.17 14.91 12.97
CA TYR A 298 27.52 16.07 12.15
C TYR A 298 27.34 17.36 12.96
N LYS A 299 28.37 18.22 12.99
CA LYS A 299 28.32 19.54 13.65
C LYS A 299 27.58 20.56 12.81
N THR A 300 27.65 20.46 11.48
CA THR A 300 26.99 21.37 10.53
C THR A 300 26.51 20.64 9.29
N CYS A 301 25.59 21.26 8.54
CA CYS A 301 25.12 20.69 7.27
C CYS A 301 26.17 20.65 6.16
N ALA A 302 27.18 21.53 6.19
CA ALA A 302 28.31 21.46 5.26
C ALA A 302 29.14 20.19 5.47
N GLU A 303 29.28 19.73 6.73
CA GLU A 303 29.96 18.48 7.07
C GLU A 303 29.15 17.25 6.64
N ALA A 304 27.83 17.26 6.87
CA ALA A 304 26.92 16.23 6.37
C ALA A 304 26.91 16.13 4.84
N GLN A 305 26.95 17.26 4.13
CA GLN A 305 27.03 17.33 2.66
C GLN A 305 28.40 16.85 2.15
N ALA A 306 29.50 17.26 2.78
CA ALA A 306 30.85 16.79 2.42
C ALA A 306 31.04 15.28 2.66
N ALA A 307 30.35 14.72 3.66
CA ALA A 307 30.27 13.28 3.92
C ALA A 307 29.28 12.51 3.03
N GLY A 308 28.56 13.19 2.12
CA GLY A 308 27.56 12.57 1.24
C GLY A 308 26.27 12.13 1.92
N ALA A 309 26.04 12.50 3.19
CA ALA A 309 24.92 12.04 4.00
C ALA A 309 23.66 12.93 3.90
N ALA A 310 23.79 14.16 3.42
CA ALA A 310 22.66 15.08 3.26
C ALA A 310 21.87 14.81 1.95
N PRO A 311 20.53 14.96 1.94
CA PRO A 311 19.67 15.36 3.06
C PRO A 311 19.38 14.21 4.05
N ILE A 312 19.45 14.49 5.36
CA ILE A 312 19.29 13.49 6.43
C ILE A 312 17.87 13.57 7.00
N ARG A 313 17.12 12.47 6.99
CA ARG A 313 15.73 12.40 7.48
C ARG A 313 15.62 11.96 8.94
N ARG A 314 14.55 12.37 9.63
CA ARG A 314 14.25 11.98 11.01
C ARG A 314 14.27 10.46 11.18
N GLY A 315 15.15 9.97 12.05
CA GLY A 315 15.39 8.54 12.29
C GLY A 315 16.62 7.96 11.57
N GLN A 316 17.22 8.67 10.62
CA GLN A 316 18.48 8.24 9.99
C GLN A 316 19.70 8.56 10.88
N PRO A 317 20.80 7.77 10.80
CA PRO A 317 22.07 8.11 11.45
C PRO A 317 22.53 9.53 11.08
N GLY A 318 22.93 10.31 12.08
CA GLY A 318 23.30 11.72 11.89
C GLY A 318 22.14 12.72 11.86
N TYR A 319 20.88 12.29 11.93
CA TYR A 319 19.76 13.22 12.08
C TYR A 319 19.77 13.92 13.44
N ARG A 320 19.38 15.20 13.44
CA ARG A 320 19.27 16.03 14.64
C ARG A 320 18.46 17.27 14.33
N ALA A 321 17.54 17.61 15.24
CA ALA A 321 16.67 18.79 15.11
C ALA A 321 17.46 20.11 14.96
N ALA A 322 18.70 20.19 15.44
CA ALA A 322 19.56 21.37 15.26
C ALA A 322 20.09 21.57 13.83
N LEU A 323 19.94 20.58 12.94
CA LEU A 323 20.27 20.64 11.51
C LEU A 323 19.03 20.67 10.59
N ASP A 324 17.84 20.53 11.19
CA ASP A 324 16.51 20.56 10.59
C ASP A 324 15.91 21.94 10.91
N ARG A 325 16.15 22.92 10.02
CA ARG A 325 16.01 24.36 10.33
C ARG A 325 14.56 24.82 10.37
N ASP A 326 13.71 24.22 9.53
CA ASP A 326 12.28 24.46 9.41
C ASP A 326 11.44 23.45 10.20
N GLY A 327 12.02 22.30 10.58
CA GLY A 327 11.43 21.33 11.49
C GLY A 327 10.58 20.25 10.81
N ASP A 328 10.61 20.18 9.47
CA ASP A 328 9.76 19.31 8.65
C ASP A 328 10.12 17.81 8.79
N GLY A 329 11.32 17.52 9.30
CA GLY A 329 11.87 16.17 9.42
C GLY A 329 13.06 15.89 8.50
N VAL A 330 13.55 16.85 7.73
CA VAL A 330 14.64 16.72 6.75
C VAL A 330 15.77 17.72 7.06
N ALA A 331 16.75 17.25 7.83
CA ALA A 331 17.96 18.01 8.08
C ALA A 331 18.82 18.18 6.81
N CYS A 332 19.44 19.36 6.69
CA CYS A 332 20.44 19.67 5.66
C CYS A 332 19.96 19.60 4.19
N GLU A 333 18.68 19.91 3.97
CA GLU A 333 18.13 20.19 2.65
C GLU A 333 18.94 21.25 1.85
N VAL A 334 18.99 21.07 0.53
CA VAL A 334 19.60 22.00 -0.41
C VAL A 334 18.58 23.02 -0.90
N THR A 335 18.30 24.03 -0.08
CA THR A 335 17.43 25.15 -0.47
C THR A 335 18.05 25.95 -1.61
N THR A 336 17.53 25.74 -2.82
CA THR A 336 17.74 26.65 -3.96
C THR A 336 17.06 27.99 -3.65
N LYS A 337 17.85 28.94 -3.14
CA LYS A 337 17.43 30.34 -2.97
C LYS A 337 16.65 30.81 -4.20
N HIS A 338 15.40 31.19 -3.95
CA HIS A 338 14.64 32.09 -4.80
C HIS A 338 14.98 33.54 -4.40
#